data_AF-A0A9E6S5N4-F1
#
_entry.id   AF-A0A9E6S5N4-F1
#
_cell.length_a   1.000
_cell.length_b   1.000
_cell.length_c   1.000
_cell.angle_alpha   90.00
_cell.angle_beta   90.00
_cell.angle_gamma   90.00
#
_symmetry.space_group_name_H-M   'P 1'
#
loop_
_entity.id
_entity.type
_entity.pdbx_description
1 polymer ?
#
loop_
_entity_poly.entity_id
_entity_poly.type
_entity_poly.pdbx_seq_one_letter_code
_entity_poly.pdbx_strand_id
1 'polypeptide(L)'
;MLAASCTQLTAEKKVKIEYLLTTSSAKINWKLLIQLARKEQVLTLVYQNLLENYPQYIPENITIQLKNYSQMRTVWNLQATKQMCDLMKLFQAEGIKVIPFKGAVLASTVYENLALREFCDLDLLITVLWFRDDTKILSPLCR
;
A
#
# COMPACT_ATOMS: atom_id res chain seq x y z
N MET A 1 -13.09 -12.26 0.71
CA MET A 1 -11.84 -11.46 0.80
C MET A 1 -12.06 -9.96 0.65
N LEU A 2 -12.92 -9.51 -0.27
CA LEU A 2 -13.18 -8.08 -0.52
C LEU A 2 -13.82 -7.28 0.65
N ALA A 3 -14.25 -7.92 1.73
CA ALA A 3 -14.90 -7.23 2.84
C ALA A 3 -13.91 -6.46 3.74
N ALA A 4 -12.68 -6.97 3.94
CA ALA A 4 -11.67 -6.39 4.83
C ALA A 4 -10.55 -5.63 4.10
N SER A 5 -10.66 -5.47 2.78
CA SER A 5 -9.67 -4.77 1.95
C SER A 5 -9.96 -3.28 1.77
N CYS A 6 -10.79 -2.70 2.65
CA CYS A 6 -11.22 -1.30 2.56
C CYS A 6 -10.63 -0.48 3.69
N THR A 7 -10.35 0.80 3.44
CA THR A 7 -9.87 1.76 4.44
C THR A 7 -10.88 2.02 5.55
N GLN A 8 -12.17 1.88 5.24
CA GLN A 8 -13.25 1.95 6.23
C GLN A 8 -14.17 0.74 6.09
N LEU A 9 -14.37 0.02 7.19
CA LEU A 9 -15.35 -1.05 7.28
C LEU A 9 -16.74 -0.46 7.57
N THR A 10 -17.65 -0.61 6.60
CA THR A 10 -19.07 -0.30 6.83
C THR A 10 -19.67 -1.27 7.86
N ALA A 11 -20.73 -0.85 8.55
CA ALA A 11 -21.42 -1.68 9.56
C ALA A 11 -21.83 -3.06 8.99
N GLU A 12 -22.33 -3.09 7.76
CA GLU A 12 -22.69 -4.32 7.05
C GLU A 12 -21.49 -5.26 6.84
N LYS A 13 -20.33 -4.71 6.43
CA LYS A 13 -19.10 -5.48 6.26
C LYS A 13 -18.59 -6.02 7.59
N LYS A 14 -18.71 -5.25 8.68
CA LYS A 14 -18.33 -5.70 10.04
C LYS A 14 -19.15 -6.91 10.46
N VAL A 15 -20.48 -6.82 10.40
CA VAL A 15 -21.39 -7.93 10.73
C VAL A 15 -21.06 -9.18 9.91
N LYS A 16 -20.79 -9.02 8.61
CA LYS A 16 -20.44 -10.15 7.73
C LYS A 16 -19.08 -10.77 8.09
N ILE A 17 -18.08 -9.96 8.43
CA ILE A 17 -16.77 -10.46 8.87
C ILE A 17 -16.92 -11.20 10.19
N GLU A 18 -17.60 -10.61 11.17
CA GLU A 18 -17.82 -11.21 12.48
C GLU A 18 -18.59 -12.53 12.37
N TYR A 19 -19.64 -12.58 11.54
CA TYR A 19 -20.37 -13.82 11.25
C TYR A 19 -19.47 -14.91 10.66
N LEU A 20 -18.59 -14.57 9.71
CA LEU A 20 -17.67 -15.53 9.11
C LEU A 20 -16.60 -16.01 10.10
N LEU A 21 -16.08 -15.11 10.93
CA LEU A 21 -15.08 -15.43 11.96
C LEU A 21 -15.69 -16.31 13.07
N THR A 22 -16.90 -16.04 13.51
CA THR A 22 -17.59 -16.80 14.57
C THR A 22 -18.09 -18.16 14.08
N THR A 23 -18.70 -18.22 12.89
CA THR A 23 -19.33 -19.44 12.36
C THR A 23 -18.32 -20.39 11.68
N SER A 24 -17.18 -19.86 11.22
CA SER A 24 -16.21 -20.60 10.42
C SER A 24 -14.77 -20.49 10.92
N SER A 25 -14.51 -20.08 12.17
CA SER A 25 -13.14 -19.92 12.72
C SER A 25 -12.23 -21.13 12.43
N ALA A 26 -12.76 -22.35 12.56
CA ALA A 26 -12.05 -23.61 12.30
C ALA A 26 -11.91 -23.97 10.80
N LYS A 27 -12.60 -23.26 9.90
CA LYS A 27 -12.62 -23.50 8.43
C LYS A 27 -11.91 -22.43 7.61
N ILE A 28 -11.47 -21.33 8.21
CA ILE A 28 -10.75 -20.28 7.47
C ILE A 28 -9.37 -20.78 7.08
N ASN A 29 -9.14 -20.94 5.78
CA ASN A 29 -7.82 -21.19 5.24
C ASN A 29 -7.01 -19.88 5.24
N TRP A 30 -6.38 -19.58 6.38
CA TRP A 30 -5.55 -18.38 6.57
C TRP A 30 -4.42 -18.26 5.56
N LYS A 31 -3.84 -19.39 5.14
CA LYS A 31 -2.77 -19.42 4.13
C LYS A 31 -3.27 -18.92 2.78
N LEU A 32 -4.43 -19.41 2.33
CA LEU A 32 -5.06 -18.97 1.09
C LEU A 32 -5.46 -17.49 1.15
N LEU A 33 -5.99 -17.04 2.30
CA LEU A 33 -6.33 -15.64 2.52
C LEU A 33 -5.11 -14.72 2.41
N ILE A 34 -3.99 -15.09 3.06
CA ILE A 34 -2.73 -14.34 2.95
C ILE A 34 -2.24 -14.30 1.50
N GLN A 35 -2.25 -15.44 0.80
CA GLN A 35 -1.78 -15.53 -0.58
C GLN A 35 -2.55 -14.59 -1.52
N LEU A 36 -3.88 -14.61 -1.41
CA LEU A 36 -4.73 -13.79 -2.26
C LEU A 36 -4.68 -12.32 -1.88
N ALA A 37 -4.64 -11.99 -0.59
CA ALA A 37 -4.48 -10.60 -0.15
C ALA A 37 -3.11 -10.00 -0.54
N ARG A 38 -2.03 -10.80 -0.58
CA ARG A 38 -0.73 -10.38 -1.14
C ARG A 38 -0.80 -10.14 -2.64
N LYS A 39 -1.45 -11.04 -3.38
CA LYS A 39 -1.62 -10.92 -4.83
C LYS A 39 -2.33 -9.62 -5.19
N GLU A 40 -3.38 -9.28 -4.45
CA GLU A 40 -4.17 -8.07 -4.65
C GLU A 40 -3.58 -6.83 -3.93
N GLN A 41 -2.43 -6.94 -3.25
CA GLN A 41 -1.75 -5.85 -2.54
C GLN A 41 -2.61 -5.15 -1.47
N VAL A 42 -3.49 -5.92 -0.82
CA VAL A 42 -4.40 -5.44 0.24
C VAL A 42 -4.13 -6.10 1.59
N LEU A 43 -2.99 -6.78 1.74
CA LEU A 43 -2.70 -7.56 2.94
C LEU A 43 -2.57 -6.66 4.17
N THR A 44 -1.94 -5.48 4.03
CA THR A 44 -1.85 -4.53 5.15
C THR A 44 -3.21 -4.03 5.62
N LEU A 45 -4.15 -3.78 4.69
CA LEU A 45 -5.53 -3.37 5.02
C LEU A 45 -6.30 -4.49 5.70
N VAL A 46 -6.17 -5.71 5.19
CA VAL A 46 -6.79 -6.90 5.78
C VAL A 46 -6.27 -7.12 7.19
N TYR A 47 -4.96 -6.99 7.39
CA TYR A 47 -4.33 -7.09 8.70
C TYR A 47 -4.85 -6.03 9.68
N GLN A 48 -4.84 -4.76 9.28
CA GLN A 48 -5.31 -3.67 10.14
C GLN A 48 -6.76 -3.89 10.57
N ASN A 49 -7.64 -4.15 9.62
CA ASN A 49 -9.06 -4.35 9.88
C ASN A 49 -9.32 -5.55 10.80
N LEU A 50 -8.59 -6.65 10.61
CA LEU A 50 -8.75 -7.85 11.44
C LEU A 50 -8.17 -7.66 12.84
N LEU A 51 -7.02 -7.00 12.99
CA LEU A 51 -6.44 -6.75 14.32
C LEU A 51 -7.19 -5.72 15.14
N GLU A 52 -7.67 -4.64 14.52
CA GLU A 52 -8.37 -3.57 15.24
C GLU A 52 -9.75 -4.01 15.73
N ASN A 53 -10.42 -4.90 14.97
CA ASN A 53 -11.80 -5.26 15.26
C ASN A 53 -11.96 -6.70 15.80
N TYR A 54 -11.04 -7.62 15.47
CA TYR A 54 -11.23 -9.07 15.69
C TYR A 54 -9.95 -9.85 16.09
N PRO A 55 -9.08 -9.33 16.96
CA PRO A 55 -7.79 -9.95 17.26
C PRO A 55 -7.92 -11.37 17.84
N GLN A 56 -8.98 -11.64 18.61
CA GLN A 56 -9.23 -12.92 19.28
C GLN A 56 -9.52 -14.09 18.33
N TYR A 57 -9.86 -13.82 17.07
CA TYR A 57 -10.21 -14.86 16.09
C TYR A 57 -9.02 -15.26 15.20
N ILE A 58 -7.87 -14.62 15.36
CA ILE A 58 -6.70 -14.83 14.50
C ILE A 58 -5.68 -15.70 15.24
N PRO A 59 -5.24 -16.83 14.65
CA PRO A 59 -4.17 -17.64 15.22
C PRO A 59 -2.87 -16.83 15.39
N GLU A 60 -2.15 -17.04 16.49
CA GLU A 60 -0.95 -16.27 16.81
C GLU A 60 0.12 -16.31 15.71
N ASN A 61 0.35 -17.48 15.11
CA ASN A 61 1.30 -17.64 14.02
C ASN A 61 0.92 -16.84 12.76
N ILE A 62 -0.37 -16.60 12.54
CA ILE A 62 -0.89 -15.77 11.45
C ILE A 62 -0.72 -14.30 11.81
N THR A 63 -1.04 -13.91 13.04
CA THR A 63 -0.82 -12.55 13.55
C THR A 63 0.63 -12.11 13.41
N ILE A 64 1.59 -12.96 13.78
CA ILE A 64 3.03 -12.68 13.63
C ILE A 64 3.40 -12.50 12.14
N GLN A 65 2.92 -13.37 11.25
CA GLN A 65 3.20 -13.27 9.82
C GLN A 65 2.67 -11.96 9.21
N LEU A 66 1.45 -11.58 9.58
CA LEU A 66 0.82 -10.34 9.10
C LEU A 66 1.54 -9.11 9.63
N LYS A 67 1.92 -9.12 10.92
CA LYS A 67 2.71 -8.05 11.55
C LYS A 67 4.04 -7.83 10.85
N ASN A 68 4.81 -8.90 10.65
CA ASN A 68 6.11 -8.84 9.99
C ASN A 68 5.97 -8.31 8.56
N TYR A 69 4.94 -8.78 7.83
CA TYR A 69 4.67 -8.30 6.48
C TYR A 69 4.34 -6.81 6.45
N SER A 70 3.41 -6.36 7.30
CA SER A 70 3.02 -4.95 7.41
C SER A 70 4.21 -4.07 7.76
N GLN A 71 5.06 -4.48 8.71
CA GLN A 71 6.27 -3.75 9.07
C GLN A 71 7.25 -3.62 7.89
N MET A 72 7.52 -4.73 7.18
CA MET A 72 8.38 -4.69 5.98
C MET A 72 7.81 -3.75 4.91
N ARG A 73 6.49 -3.77 4.69
CA ARG A 73 5.82 -2.86 3.75
C ARG A 73 5.90 -1.39 4.17
N THR A 74 5.72 -1.10 5.45
CA THR A 74 5.86 0.26 5.99
C THR A 74 7.26 0.80 5.76
N VAL A 75 8.30 0.01 6.06
CA VAL A 75 9.69 0.42 5.84
C VAL A 75 9.93 0.70 4.35
N TRP A 76 9.49 -0.18 3.47
CA TRP A 76 9.60 0.00 2.02
C TRP A 76 8.90 1.29 1.56
N ASN A 77 7.65 1.50 1.96
CA ASN A 77 6.87 2.69 1.60
C ASN A 77 7.54 3.99 2.07
N LEU A 78 8.11 4.00 3.27
CA LEU A 78 8.84 5.16 3.80
C LEU A 78 10.09 5.45 2.98
N GLN A 79 10.86 4.42 2.63
CA GLN A 79 12.06 4.57 1.78
C GLN A 79 11.71 5.09 0.38
N ALA A 80 10.70 4.50 -0.25
CA ALA A 80 10.23 4.94 -1.56
C ALA A 80 9.67 6.38 -1.52
N THR A 81 8.97 6.75 -0.45
CA THR A 81 8.48 8.13 -0.25
C THR A 81 9.65 9.10 -0.10
N LYS A 82 10.69 8.74 0.65
CA LYS A 82 11.89 9.57 0.78
C LYS A 82 12.55 9.79 -0.58
N GLN A 83 12.76 8.71 -1.35
CA GLN A 83 13.33 8.80 -2.69
C GLN A 83 12.49 9.69 -3.62
N MET A 84 11.17 9.58 -3.56
CA MET A 84 10.27 10.46 -4.30
C MET A 84 10.48 11.94 -3.94
N CYS A 85 10.56 12.26 -2.65
CA CYS A 85 10.84 13.63 -2.20
C CYS A 85 12.18 14.15 -2.70
N ASP A 86 13.22 13.30 -2.70
CA ASP A 86 14.55 13.68 -3.17
C ASP A 86 14.56 13.90 -4.70
N LEU A 87 13.86 13.06 -5.47
CA LEU A 87 13.67 13.25 -6.91
C LEU A 87 12.89 14.53 -7.22
N MET A 88 11.83 14.83 -6.47
CA MET A 88 11.05 16.06 -6.66
C MET A 88 11.91 17.31 -6.46
N LYS A 89 12.80 17.32 -5.46
CA LYS A 89 13.75 18.41 -5.22
C LYS A 89 14.73 18.57 -6.38
N LEU A 90 15.23 17.46 -6.92
CA LEU A 90 16.15 17.48 -8.06
C LEU A 90 15.47 18.05 -9.31
N PHE A 91 14.27 17.58 -9.65
CA PHE A 91 13.51 18.11 -10.77
C PHE A 91 13.21 19.60 -10.60
N GLN A 92 12.85 20.02 -9.39
CA GLN A 92 12.62 21.44 -9.09
C GLN A 92 13.88 22.29 -9.27
N ALA A 93 15.05 21.80 -8.86
CA ALA A 93 16.33 22.50 -9.03
C ALA A 93 16.68 22.70 -10.52
N GLU A 94 16.32 21.73 -11.37
CA GLU A 94 16.49 21.80 -12.82
C GLU A 94 15.31 22.53 -13.53
N GLY A 95 14.35 23.08 -12.78
CA GLY A 95 13.17 23.77 -13.31
C GLY A 95 12.10 22.84 -13.92
N ILE A 96 12.29 21.53 -13.85
CA ILE A 96 11.43 20.53 -14.48
C ILE A 96 10.17 20.34 -13.65
N LYS A 97 9.02 20.61 -14.27
CA LYS A 97 7.72 20.43 -13.63
C LYS A 97 7.28 18.96 -13.68
N VAL A 98 7.42 18.28 -12.55
CA VAL A 98 7.02 16.88 -12.36
C VAL A 98 5.89 16.79 -11.33
N ILE A 99 4.89 15.98 -11.62
CA ILE A 99 3.78 15.68 -10.72
C ILE A 99 3.87 14.20 -10.33
N PRO A 100 4.06 13.85 -9.05
CA PRO A 100 4.00 12.46 -8.63
C PRO A 100 2.60 11.90 -8.90
N PHE A 101 2.54 10.75 -9.56
CA PHE A 101 1.31 10.11 -9.99
C PHE A 101 1.12 8.79 -9.25
N LYS A 102 -0.11 8.53 -8.79
CA LYS A 102 -0.49 7.35 -7.99
C LYS A 102 0.52 7.05 -6.86
N GLY A 103 0.53 5.83 -6.30
CA GLY A 103 1.36 5.46 -5.13
C GLY A 103 1.33 6.43 -3.92
N ALA A 104 2.35 7.27 -3.84
CA ALA A 104 2.65 8.18 -2.74
C ALA A 104 1.57 9.25 -2.49
N VAL A 105 0.98 9.83 -3.54
CA VAL A 105 -0.04 10.90 -3.38
C VAL A 105 -1.31 10.35 -2.74
N LEU A 106 -1.84 9.23 -3.24
CA LEU A 106 -3.05 8.65 -2.64
C LEU A 106 -2.75 7.99 -1.28
N ALA A 107 -1.53 7.50 -1.04
CA ALA A 107 -1.17 6.93 0.26
C ALA A 107 -1.23 7.97 1.40
N SER A 108 -0.89 9.24 1.12
CA SER A 108 -1.07 10.32 2.10
C SER A 108 -2.47 10.94 2.08
N THR A 109 -3.11 11.10 0.92
CA THR A 109 -4.39 11.82 0.82
C THR A 109 -5.65 10.96 0.96
N VAL A 110 -5.59 9.66 0.63
CA VAL A 110 -6.76 8.75 0.65
C VAL A 110 -6.71 7.75 1.79
N TYR A 111 -5.51 7.29 2.16
CA TYR A 111 -5.34 6.32 3.24
C TYR A 111 -5.08 6.97 4.59
N GLU A 112 -4.77 8.28 4.62
CA GLU A 112 -4.35 9.07 5.81
C GLU A 112 -3.15 8.46 6.58
N ASN A 113 -2.59 7.36 6.08
CA ASN A 113 -1.49 6.61 6.64
C ASN A 113 -0.73 5.90 5.51
N LEU A 114 0.50 6.37 5.29
CA LEU A 114 1.43 5.88 4.26
C LEU A 114 1.76 4.38 4.41
N ALA A 115 1.58 3.81 5.60
CA ALA A 115 1.82 2.39 5.87
C ALA A 115 0.76 1.47 5.23
N LEU A 116 -0.44 1.98 4.94
CA LEU A 116 -1.60 1.15 4.60
C LEU A 116 -1.71 0.83 3.12
N ARG A 117 -1.15 1.68 2.27
CA ARG A 117 -1.16 1.45 0.83
C ARG A 117 0.10 0.74 0.40
N GLU A 118 -0.02 -0.48 -0.07
CA GLU A 118 1.09 -1.16 -0.73
C GLU A 118 1.29 -0.56 -2.13
N PHE A 119 2.50 -0.07 -2.43
CA PHE A 119 2.89 0.36 -3.77
C PHE A 119 4.30 -0.12 -4.08
N CYS A 120 4.51 -0.62 -5.30
CA CYS A 120 5.78 -1.15 -5.76
C CYS A 120 6.55 -0.18 -6.65
N ASP A 121 5.86 0.80 -7.25
CA ASP A 121 6.40 1.70 -8.25
C ASP A 121 6.15 3.17 -7.87
N LEU A 122 7.00 4.05 -8.40
CA LEU A 122 6.90 5.51 -8.27
C LEU A 122 6.60 6.11 -9.65
N ASP A 123 5.32 6.32 -9.96
CA ASP A 123 4.94 6.95 -11.23
C ASP A 123 5.14 8.48 -11.17
N LEU A 124 5.71 9.05 -12.22
CA LEU A 124 5.93 10.49 -12.35
C LEU A 124 5.35 10.96 -13.69
N LEU A 125 4.50 12.00 -13.65
CA LEU A 125 4.05 12.70 -14.83
C LEU A 125 4.91 13.93 -15.08
N ILE A 126 5.58 13.97 -16.23
CA ILE A 126 6.37 15.11 -16.69
C ILE A 126 5.56 15.87 -17.74
N THR A 127 5.54 17.20 -17.65
CA THR A 127 4.81 18.02 -18.63
C THR A 127 5.54 18.06 -19.98
N VAL A 128 4.82 17.79 -21.07
CA VAL A 128 5.36 17.60 -22.44
C VAL A 128 6.07 18.83 -23.03
N LEU A 129 5.88 20.02 -22.44
CA LEU A 129 6.56 21.25 -22.87
C LEU A 129 8.10 21.18 -22.76
N TRP A 130 8.65 20.18 -22.05
CA TRP A 130 10.09 19.93 -21.91
C TRP A 130 10.69 19.00 -22.98
N PHE A 131 9.88 18.32 -23.79
CA PHE A 131 10.39 17.42 -24.83
C PHE A 131 10.82 18.13 -26.12
N ARG A 132 10.73 19.47 -26.16
CA ARG A 132 10.91 20.25 -27.39
C ARG A 132 12.27 20.93 -27.52
N ASP A 133 13.10 20.94 -26.48
CA ASP A 133 14.48 21.39 -26.57
C ASP A 133 15.41 20.21 -26.29
N ASP A 134 16.38 20.05 -27.18
CA ASP A 134 17.38 19.00 -27.19
C ASP A 134 18.05 18.78 -25.82
N THR A 135 18.33 17.51 -25.50
CA THR A 135 19.36 16.98 -24.56
C THR A 135 19.00 16.51 -23.12
N LYS A 136 19.40 15.25 -22.86
CA LYS A 136 20.23 14.75 -21.72
C LYS A 136 19.65 14.37 -20.35
N ILE A 137 18.34 14.29 -20.12
CA ILE A 137 17.86 14.05 -18.72
C ILE A 137 17.71 12.56 -18.34
N LEU A 138 17.63 11.63 -19.31
CA LEU A 138 17.41 10.20 -19.00
C LEU A 138 18.65 9.28 -19.13
N SER A 139 19.84 9.82 -19.40
CA SER A 139 21.04 8.97 -19.60
C SER A 139 21.63 8.29 -18.35
N PRO A 140 21.49 8.78 -17.09
CA PRO A 140 22.08 8.09 -15.93
C PRO A 140 21.15 7.07 -15.25
N LEU A 141 19.86 7.02 -15.61
CA LEU A 141 18.86 6.17 -14.95
C LEU A 141 18.74 4.76 -15.56
N CYS A 142 19.53 4.45 -16.60
CA CYS A 142 19.72 3.10 -17.13
C CYS A 142 21.18 2.66 -16.92
N ARG A 143 21.50 2.17 -15.72
CA ARG A 143 22.60 1.24 -15.48
C ARG A 143 22.19 0.19 -14.48
#